data_AF-A0A8C1YL68-F1
#
_entry.id   AF-A0A8C1YL68-F1
#
_cell.length_a   1.000
_cell.length_b   1.000
_cell.length_c   1.000
_cell.angle_alpha   90.00
_cell.angle_beta   90.00
_cell.angle_gamma   90.00
#
_symmetry.space_group_name_H-M   'P 1'
#
loop_
_entity.id
_entity.type
_entity.pdbx_description
1 polymer ?
#
loop_
_entity_poly.entity_id
_entity_poly.type
_entity_poly.pdbx_seq_one_letter_code
_entity_poly.pdbx_strand_id
1 'polypeptide(L)'
;LGPSVLMAVKGSDVQLNCTHKKDSTFVQMYWYRQRPGQTMTLIVFTSSLSNKHDYGESDPNKFPVIKTVPESGSLTVNNVESDDSAVYFCSVSKHTVLLQILLILLLELAFKEPLHVIQPPCKYVYLWEFFK
;
A
#
# COMPACT_ATOMS: atom_id res chain seq x y z
N LEU A 1 7.94 16.92 -0.13
CA LEU A 1 6.73 16.82 -0.98
C LEU A 1 5.58 16.46 -0.06
N GLY A 2 4.66 17.40 0.16
CA GLY A 2 3.46 17.13 0.97
C GLY A 2 2.46 16.25 0.22
N PRO A 3 1.39 15.77 0.89
CA PRO A 3 0.33 15.03 0.22
C PRO A 3 -0.35 15.90 -0.83
N SER A 4 -0.52 15.37 -2.04
CA SER A 4 -1.30 16.02 -3.09
C SER A 4 -2.78 15.87 -2.78
N VAL A 5 -3.52 16.97 -2.80
CA VAL A 5 -4.98 16.95 -2.66
C VAL A 5 -5.59 16.82 -4.06
N LEU A 6 -6.43 15.80 -4.23
CA LEU A 6 -7.19 15.57 -5.45
C LEU A 6 -8.68 15.68 -5.13
N MET A 7 -9.41 16.45 -5.92
CA MET A 7 -10.86 16.52 -5.86
C MET A 7 -11.44 15.76 -7.04
N ALA A 8 -12.43 14.93 -6.78
CA ALA A 8 -13.04 14.04 -7.75
C ALA A 8 -14.55 14.29 -7.82
N VAL A 9 -15.12 14.18 -9.01
CA VAL A 9 -16.58 14.20 -9.19
C VAL A 9 -17.10 12.79 -8.98
N LYS A 10 -18.25 12.64 -8.30
CA LYS A 10 -18.88 11.33 -8.15
C LYS A 10 -19.11 10.69 -9.53
N GLY A 11 -18.73 9.42 -9.67
CA GLY A 11 -18.84 8.66 -10.92
C GLY A 11 -17.70 8.88 -11.91
N SER A 12 -16.73 9.77 -11.63
CA SER A 12 -15.50 9.89 -12.41
C SER A 12 -14.46 8.84 -11.98
N ASP A 13 -13.43 8.67 -12.80
CA ASP A 13 -12.27 7.84 -12.48
C ASP A 13 -11.09 8.73 -12.11
N VAL A 14 -10.33 8.34 -11.08
CA VAL A 14 -9.15 9.08 -10.61
C VAL A 14 -7.94 8.17 -10.55
N GLN A 15 -6.88 8.55 -11.28
CA GLN A 15 -5.61 7.84 -11.23
C GLN A 15 -4.65 8.46 -10.23
N LEU A 16 -4.17 7.63 -9.32
CA LEU A 16 -3.14 7.93 -8.34
C LEU A 16 -1.81 7.37 -8.84
N ASN A 17 -0.80 8.22 -8.92
CA ASN A 17 0.53 7.86 -9.41
C ASN A 17 1.52 7.81 -8.25
N CYS A 18 2.36 6.77 -8.24
CA CYS A 18 3.44 6.60 -7.29
C CYS A 18 4.76 6.39 -8.03
N THR A 19 5.78 7.13 -7.61
CA THR A 19 7.15 6.99 -8.14
C THR A 19 8.16 7.01 -7.00
N HIS A 20 9.27 6.31 -7.17
CA HIS A 20 10.37 6.33 -6.21
C HIS A 20 11.74 6.43 -6.90
N LYS A 21 12.76 6.74 -6.10
CA LYS A 21 14.16 6.85 -6.52
C LYS A 21 15.04 5.72 -5.98
N LYS A 22 14.44 4.65 -5.45
CA LYS A 22 15.17 3.42 -5.10
C LYS A 22 15.65 2.70 -6.36
N ASP A 23 16.60 1.80 -6.18
CA ASP A 23 17.13 0.98 -7.27
C ASP A 23 16.09 0.02 -7.86
N SER A 24 16.41 -0.57 -9.01
CA SER A 24 15.51 -1.43 -9.79
C SER A 24 15.15 -2.76 -9.11
N THR A 25 15.75 -3.08 -7.95
CA THR A 25 15.36 -4.28 -7.18
C THR A 25 14.06 -4.08 -6.41
N PHE A 26 13.59 -2.84 -6.24
CA PHE A 26 12.31 -2.51 -5.60
C PHE A 26 11.12 -2.75 -6.53
N VAL A 27 10.93 -4.02 -6.89
CA VAL A 27 9.93 -4.45 -7.86
C VAL A 27 8.50 -4.47 -7.32
N GLN A 28 8.33 -4.50 -6.00
CA GLN A 28 7.03 -4.60 -5.33
C GLN A 28 6.46 -3.22 -5.00
N MET A 29 5.15 -3.06 -5.11
CA MET A 29 4.43 -1.87 -4.66
C MET A 29 3.10 -2.23 -4.00
N TYR A 30 2.86 -1.63 -2.85
CA TYR A 30 1.65 -1.80 -2.05
C TYR A 30 0.87 -0.50 -2.08
N TRP A 31 -0.44 -0.61 -2.26
CA TRP A 31 -1.37 0.50 -2.19
C TRP A 31 -2.27 0.36 -0.98
N TYR A 32 -2.40 1.43 -0.21
CA TYR A 32 -3.22 1.46 1.00
C TYR A 32 -4.23 2.59 0.95
N ARG A 33 -5.32 2.41 1.69
CA ARG A 33 -6.34 3.43 1.95
C ARG A 33 -6.47 3.64 3.45
N GLN A 34 -6.56 4.90 3.88
CA GLN A 34 -6.93 5.27 5.24
C GLN A 34 -8.11 6.25 5.19
N ARG A 35 -9.28 5.76 5.62
CA ARG A 35 -10.46 6.61 5.82
C ARG A 35 -10.35 7.37 7.15
N PRO A 36 -11.01 8.54 7.28
CA PRO A 36 -11.05 9.27 8.53
C PRO A 36 -11.54 8.39 9.70
N GLY A 37 -10.75 8.31 10.78
CA GLY A 37 -11.10 7.52 11.97
C GLY A 37 -10.93 6.00 11.82
N GLN A 38 -10.42 5.51 10.69
CA GLN A 38 -10.17 4.08 10.47
C GLN A 38 -8.67 3.77 10.42
N THR A 39 -8.34 2.50 10.67
CA THR A 39 -6.98 2.00 10.43
C THR A 39 -6.69 1.94 8.94
N MET A 40 -5.40 1.94 8.59
CA MET A 40 -4.97 1.82 7.21
C MET A 40 -5.18 0.38 6.71
N THR A 41 -5.79 0.23 5.54
CA THR A 41 -6.07 -1.07 4.92
C THR A 41 -5.32 -1.22 3.60
N LEU A 42 -4.79 -2.41 3.33
CA LEU A 42 -4.18 -2.73 2.04
C LEU A 42 -5.29 -2.85 0.97
N ILE A 43 -5.13 -2.15 -0.14
CA ILE A 43 -5.98 -2.32 -1.33
C ILE A 43 -5.42 -3.44 -2.20
N VAL A 44 -4.14 -3.34 -2.55
CA VAL A 44 -3.53 -4.24 -3.53
C VAL A 44 -2.02 -4.27 -3.40
N PHE A 45 -1.46 -5.47 -3.56
CA PHE A 45 -0.05 -5.74 -3.77
C PHE A 45 0.22 -6.00 -5.26
N THR A 46 1.27 -5.35 -5.78
CA THR A 46 1.70 -5.44 -7.18
C THR A 46 3.19 -5.72 -7.27
N SER A 47 3.61 -6.33 -8.37
CA SER A 47 5.02 -6.57 -8.69
C SER A 47 5.27 -6.28 -10.16
N SER A 48 6.35 -5.57 -10.50
CA SER A 48 6.74 -5.37 -11.90
C SER A 48 7.23 -6.65 -12.59
N LEU A 49 7.41 -7.74 -11.83
CA LEU A 49 7.80 -9.05 -12.34
C LEU A 49 6.60 -9.94 -12.69
N SER A 50 5.37 -9.53 -12.37
CA SER A 50 4.18 -10.34 -12.61
C SER A 50 2.95 -9.47 -12.89
N ASN A 51 2.16 -9.90 -13.87
CA ASN A 51 0.85 -9.30 -14.15
C ASN A 51 -0.25 -9.79 -13.19
N LYS A 52 0.08 -10.71 -12.27
CA LYS A 52 -0.86 -11.14 -11.22
C LYS A 52 -0.71 -10.22 -10.02
N HIS A 53 -1.81 -9.57 -9.65
CA HIS A 53 -1.89 -8.69 -8.50
C HIS A 53 -2.75 -9.33 -7.41
N ASP A 54 -2.42 -9.05 -6.15
CA ASP A 54 -3.14 -9.58 -4.99
C ASP A 54 -3.95 -8.45 -4.35
N TYR A 55 -5.26 -8.53 -4.49
CA TYR A 55 -6.20 -7.53 -3.98
C TYR A 55 -6.74 -7.85 -2.59
N GLY A 56 -6.46 -9.05 -2.05
CA GLY A 56 -7.15 -9.55 -0.87
C GLY A 56 -8.67 -9.48 -1.04
N GLU A 57 -9.32 -8.65 -0.22
CA GLU A 57 -10.77 -8.42 -0.25
C GLU A 57 -11.21 -7.27 -1.16
N SER A 58 -10.28 -6.53 -1.76
CA SER A 58 -10.59 -5.38 -2.61
C SER A 58 -11.06 -5.81 -4.00
N ASP A 59 -11.96 -5.01 -4.60
CA ASP A 59 -12.44 -5.27 -5.96
C ASP A 59 -11.43 -4.76 -7.02
N PRO A 60 -10.86 -5.64 -7.86
CA PRO A 60 -9.94 -5.24 -8.93
C PRO A 60 -10.58 -4.34 -9.99
N ASN A 61 -11.91 -4.38 -10.17
CA ASN A 61 -12.61 -3.49 -11.10
C ASN A 61 -12.74 -2.07 -10.53
N LYS A 62 -12.84 -1.95 -9.20
CA LYS A 62 -12.85 -0.66 -8.50
C LYS A 62 -11.47 -0.03 -8.46
N PHE A 63 -10.43 -0.87 -8.35
CA PHE A 63 -9.06 -0.45 -8.06
C PHE A 63 -8.02 -0.95 -9.08
N PRO A 64 -8.21 -0.81 -10.40
CA PRO A 64 -7.24 -1.35 -11.34
C PRO A 64 -5.87 -0.67 -11.18
N VAL A 65 -4.82 -1.47 -11.36
CA VAL A 65 -3.43 -1.04 -11.17
C VAL A 65 -2.58 -1.27 -12.41
N ILE A 66 -1.53 -0.48 -12.53
CA ILE A 66 -0.47 -0.65 -13.53
C ILE A 66 0.88 -0.63 -12.81
N LYS A 67 1.68 -1.68 -13.02
CA LYS A 67 3.03 -1.82 -12.49
C LYS A 67 3.93 -2.54 -13.50
N THR A 68 4.47 -1.80 -14.47
CA THR A 68 5.27 -2.39 -15.57
C THR A 68 6.77 -2.26 -15.37
N VAL A 69 7.22 -1.25 -14.62
CA VAL A 69 8.63 -1.00 -14.29
C VAL A 69 8.80 -0.90 -12.78
N PRO A 70 9.99 -1.14 -12.19
CA PRO A 70 10.19 -1.07 -10.74
C PRO A 70 9.89 0.31 -10.13
N GLU A 71 10.26 1.40 -10.81
CA GLU A 71 10.32 2.74 -10.22
C GLU A 71 8.95 3.43 -10.09
N SER A 72 7.95 2.98 -10.85
CA SER A 72 6.64 3.62 -10.92
C SER A 72 5.50 2.62 -10.92
N GLY A 73 4.33 3.12 -10.53
CA GLY A 73 3.07 2.40 -10.64
C GLY A 73 1.90 3.34 -10.43
N SER A 74 0.71 2.90 -10.84
CA SER A 74 -0.52 3.67 -10.67
C SER A 74 -1.64 2.79 -10.14
N LEU A 75 -2.54 3.43 -9.38
CA LEU A 75 -3.81 2.88 -8.92
C LEU A 75 -4.92 3.80 -9.41
N THR A 76 -5.88 3.29 -10.14
CA THR A 76 -7.08 4.05 -10.49
C THR A 76 -8.21 3.70 -9.52
N VAL A 77 -8.92 4.71 -9.04
CA VAL A 77 -10.20 4.55 -8.34
C VAL A 77 -11.30 4.80 -9.35
N ASN A 78 -11.95 3.73 -9.81
CA ASN A 78 -13.01 3.83 -10.80
C ASN A 78 -14.35 4.22 -10.16
N ASN A 79 -15.21 4.93 -10.91
CA ASN A 79 -16.57 5.30 -10.50
C ASN A 79 -16.60 5.83 -9.04
N VAL A 80 -15.87 6.91 -8.78
CA VAL A 80 -15.65 7.45 -7.42
C VAL A 80 -16.96 7.68 -6.67
N GLU A 81 -17.01 7.25 -5.41
CA GLU A 81 -18.12 7.45 -4.49
C GLU A 81 -17.68 8.20 -3.23
N SER A 82 -18.64 8.66 -2.41
CA SER A 82 -18.33 9.37 -1.16
C SER A 82 -17.44 8.55 -0.21
N ASP A 83 -17.61 7.22 -0.23
CA ASP A 83 -16.87 6.26 0.58
C ASP A 83 -15.41 6.04 0.12
N ASP A 84 -15.03 6.58 -1.04
CA ASP A 84 -13.65 6.58 -1.51
C ASP A 84 -12.85 7.78 -0.99
N SER A 85 -13.50 8.73 -0.30
CA SER A 85 -12.81 9.84 0.36
C SER A 85 -11.89 9.33 1.46
N ALA A 86 -10.59 9.38 1.20
CA ALA A 86 -9.56 8.81 2.06
C ALA A 86 -8.18 9.38 1.71
N VAL A 87 -7.21 9.12 2.58
CA VAL A 87 -5.79 9.28 2.23
C VAL A 87 -5.31 7.97 1.62
N TYR A 88 -4.68 8.06 0.45
CA TYR A 88 -4.10 6.91 -0.24
C TYR A 88 -2.58 6.95 -0.11
N PHE A 89 -1.99 5.80 0.18
CA PHE A 89 -0.55 5.66 0.35
C PHE A 89 -0.02 4.59 -0.59
N CYS A 90 1.22 4.79 -1.05
CA CYS A 90 1.99 3.73 -1.70
C CYS A 90 3.28 3.46 -0.92
N SER A 91 3.71 2.21 -0.88
CA SER A 91 5.03 1.81 -0.40
C SER A 91 5.68 0.82 -1.37
N VAL A 92 7.01 0.74 -1.38
CA VAL A 92 7.75 -0.16 -2.26
C VAL A 92 8.73 -1.04 -1.49
N SER A 93 8.99 -2.22 -2.04
CA SER A 93 9.84 -3.24 -1.42
C SER A 93 10.62 -4.00 -2.47
N LYS A 94 11.80 -4.49 -2.06
CA LYS A 94 12.67 -5.37 -2.85
C LYS A 94 12.53 -6.85 -2.49
N HIS A 95 11.72 -7.18 -1.48
CA HIS A 95 11.64 -8.55 -0.98
C HIS A 95 11.14 -9.50 -2.05
N THR A 96 11.89 -10.57 -2.32
CA THR A 96 11.45 -11.66 -3.20
C THR A 96 10.36 -12.48 -2.50
N VAL A 97 9.46 -13.11 -3.27
CA VAL A 97 8.34 -13.93 -2.76
C VAL A 97 8.79 -14.94 -1.68
N LEU A 98 10.01 -15.49 -1.82
CA LEU A 98 10.61 -16.39 -0.84
C LEU A 98 10.85 -15.75 0.54
N LEU A 99 11.32 -14.50 0.56
CA LEU A 99 11.53 -13.72 1.79
C LEU A 99 10.19 -13.26 2.38
N GLN A 100 9.17 -13.03 1.55
CA GLN A 100 7.83 -12.68 2.00
C GLN A 100 7.16 -13.84 2.75
N ILE A 101 7.21 -15.06 2.20
CA ILE A 101 6.69 -16.27 2.85
C ILE A 101 7.44 -16.53 4.15
N LEU A 102 8.78 -16.42 4.14
CA LEU A 102 9.58 -16.55 5.34
C LEU A 102 9.22 -15.50 6.40
N LEU A 103 9.01 -14.24 6.00
CA LEU A 103 8.65 -13.15 6.92
C LEU A 103 7.24 -13.33 7.49
N ILE A 104 6.26 -13.76 6.70
CA ILE A 104 4.89 -14.06 7.17
C ILE A 104 4.96 -15.20 8.20
N LEU A 105 5.68 -16.28 7.90
CA LEU A 105 5.87 -17.38 8.84
C LEU A 105 6.57 -16.93 10.13
N LEU A 106 7.58 -16.07 10.04
CA LEU A 106 8.27 -15.51 11.21
C LEU A 106 7.36 -14.61 12.05
N LEU A 107 6.51 -13.79 11.42
CA LEU A 107 5.53 -12.96 12.11
C LEU A 107 4.47 -13.82 12.80
N GLU A 108 3.91 -14.81 12.11
CA GLU A 108 2.94 -15.76 12.70
C GLU A 108 3.52 -16.52 13.91
N LEU A 109 4.81 -16.89 13.86
CA LEU A 109 5.52 -17.48 14.99
C LEU A 109 5.71 -16.49 16.15
N ALA A 110 5.97 -15.22 15.86
CA ALA A 110 6.15 -14.17 16.88
C ALA A 110 4.83 -13.75 17.57
N PHE A 111 3.69 -13.89 16.90
CA PHE A 111 2.36 -13.59 17.47
C PHE A 111 1.71 -14.76 18.23
N LYS A 112 2.38 -15.92 18.32
CA LYS A 112 1.83 -17.12 18.97
C LYS A 112 2.13 -17.24 20.48
N GLU A 113 2.85 -16.28 21.06
CA GLU A 113 3.06 -16.20 22.51
C GLU A 113 1.99 -15.31 23.18
N PRO A 114 1.31 -15.77 24.25
CA PRO A 114 0.21 -15.03 24.84
C PRO A 114 0.73 -14.02 25.85
N LEU A 115 0.81 -12.73 25.49
CA LEU A 115 0.91 -11.65 26.47
C LEU A 115 -0.39 -10.84 26.48
N HIS A 116 -1.21 -11.09 27.50
CA HIS A 116 -2.14 -10.10 28.02
C HIS A 116 -1.36 -8.85 28.42
N VAL A 117 -1.34 -7.84 27.56
CA VAL A 117 -0.95 -6.48 27.90
C VAL A 117 -1.96 -5.52 27.28
N ILE A 118 -2.79 -4.92 28.13
CA ILE A 118 -3.50 -3.70 27.81
C ILE A 118 -2.43 -2.60 27.68
N GLN A 119 -2.15 -2.15 26.46
CA GLN A 119 -1.42 -0.91 26.22
C GLN A 119 -2.15 -0.01 25.19
N PRO A 120 -2.11 1.33 25.41
CA PRO A 120 -2.91 2.38 24.74
C PRO A 120 -2.35 2.73 23.33
N PRO A 121 -2.89 3.73 22.57
CA PRO A 121 -2.67 3.82 21.13
C PRO A 121 -1.24 4.27 20.84
N CYS A 122 -0.40 3.34 20.39
CA CYS A 122 0.96 3.66 20.01
C CYS A 122 1.00 4.34 18.63
N LYS A 123 1.07 5.68 18.67
CA LYS A 123 1.76 6.49 17.67
C LYS A 123 3.23 6.02 17.60
N TYR A 124 3.65 5.39 16.50
CA TYR A 124 5.06 5.38 16.11
C TYR A 124 5.19 5.81 14.66
N VAL A 125 5.47 7.11 14.52
CA VAL A 125 6.12 7.71 13.36
C VAL A 125 7.59 7.30 13.46
N TYR A 126 8.12 6.54 12.51
CA TYR A 126 9.56 6.46 12.34
C TYR A 126 10.03 7.56 11.39
N LEU A 127 10.85 8.42 11.96
CA LEU A 127 11.46 9.62 11.40
C LEU A 127 12.25 9.34 10.13
N TRP A 128 12.06 10.24 9.17
CA TRP A 128 13.07 10.68 8.23
C TRP A 128 14.37 11.03 8.97
N GLU A 129 15.49 10.38 8.69
CA GLU A 129 16.87 10.93 8.67
C GLU A 129 17.81 9.87 8.03
N PHE A 130 18.97 10.32 7.55
CA PHE A 130 19.97 9.64 6.67
C PHE A 130 19.75 9.76 5.15
N PHE A 131 19.71 11.02 4.69
CA PHE A 131 20.39 11.39 3.44
C PHE A 131 21.83 11.83 3.78
N LYS A 132 22.81 11.01 3.43
CA LYS A 132 24.12 11.42 2.91
C LYS A 132 24.64 10.33 2.01
#